data_AF-A0A354UCT5-F1
#
_entry.id   AF-A0A354UCT5-F1
#
_cell.length_a   1.000
_cell.length_b   1.000
_cell.length_c   1.000
_cell.angle_alpha   90.00
_cell.angle_beta   90.00
_cell.angle_gamma   90.00
#
_symmetry.space_group_name_H-M   'P 1'
#
loop_
_entity.id
_entity.type
_entity.pdbx_description
1 polymer ?
#
loop_
_entity_poly.entity_id
_entity_poly.type
_entity_poly.pdbx_seq_one_letter_code
_entity_poly.pdbx_strand_id
1 'polypeptide(L)'
;MWLYHFFNVFLIFCGIIVLVLGASVFIGLCFIIPFSILEIVFIVWTIEYYKIKKYTFNSNTKSKNKKNMVIPVEIKYEKSSLKIINNYVEEFSKNNKFIKILKNFVISQNIPRWVLDIACLPLKINIFDGYRNVYFIEEWIHHLQYTSNYIDYVKKVNNIIIDINKDKVSLAYEIRNGDYSNICRNEKYKNIKDLYETLKNQKIIQVDNNLEAYCAFLYILIREDNIKFYKQSKKLLENCNIDLQANDIDIIKKLYDNDIEEGIISTTLWAVENGKNNFNNLLCVSYPEKEKLVKNQIKDITEKQQIENLLHNDKKGAHYNISTIDLMSGEEFENFVSFLFNILGYNATNTKLSGDQGIDVIAKKGLTTIAIQAKCYSKPVGNHAIMEAVAGAKYYKADKTMVVTNSTFTKSARELAECNNVILWDRSILKEKLKEL
;
A
#
# COMPACT_ATOMS: atom_id res chain seq x y z
N MET A 1 -75.18 -9.81 12.31
CA MET A 1 -74.00 -10.27 11.53
C MET A 1 -73.02 -9.14 11.16
N TRP A 2 -73.14 -7.93 11.73
CA TRP A 2 -72.19 -6.82 11.51
C TRP A 2 -71.29 -6.51 12.72
N LEU A 3 -71.68 -6.92 13.93
CA LEU A 3 -70.85 -6.81 15.14
C LEU A 3 -69.72 -7.87 15.23
N TYR A 4 -69.87 -9.02 14.56
CA TYR A 4 -68.86 -10.09 14.59
C TYR A 4 -67.66 -9.80 13.66
N HIS A 5 -67.89 -9.07 12.56
CA HIS A 5 -66.81 -8.64 11.67
C HIS A 5 -66.02 -7.45 12.24
N PHE A 6 -66.66 -6.54 12.97
CA PHE A 6 -65.95 -5.43 13.63
C PHE A 6 -65.06 -5.93 14.78
N PHE A 7 -65.49 -6.95 15.52
CA PHE A 7 -64.72 -7.54 16.62
C PHE A 7 -63.47 -8.30 16.14
N ASN A 8 -63.57 -9.02 15.00
CA ASN A 8 -62.43 -9.74 14.42
C ASN A 8 -61.40 -8.80 13.74
N VAL A 9 -61.83 -7.67 13.17
CA VAL A 9 -60.90 -6.67 12.61
C VAL A 9 -60.19 -5.89 13.72
N PHE A 10 -60.87 -5.62 14.84
CA PHE A 10 -60.27 -4.97 16.03
C PHE A 10 -59.23 -5.87 16.74
N LEU A 11 -59.50 -7.18 16.85
CA LEU A 11 -58.54 -8.14 17.43
C LEU A 11 -57.26 -8.31 16.58
N ILE A 12 -57.36 -8.23 15.26
CA ILE A 12 -56.19 -8.29 14.36
C ILE A 12 -55.36 -6.98 14.46
N PHE A 13 -56.00 -5.82 14.62
CA PHE A 13 -55.31 -4.55 14.83
C PHE A 13 -54.62 -4.46 16.21
N CYS A 14 -55.26 -4.97 17.27
CA CYS A 14 -54.64 -5.06 18.60
C CYS A 14 -53.50 -6.07 18.65
N GLY A 15 -53.58 -7.19 17.92
CA GLY A 15 -52.50 -8.17 17.82
C GLY A 15 -51.24 -7.64 17.12
N ILE A 16 -51.41 -6.79 16.11
CA ILE A 16 -50.28 -6.17 15.39
C ILE A 16 -49.67 -5.02 16.22
N ILE A 17 -50.46 -4.29 17.00
CA ILE A 17 -49.94 -3.24 17.91
C ILE A 17 -49.18 -3.84 19.11
N VAL A 18 -49.57 -5.02 19.61
CA VAL A 18 -48.81 -5.74 20.66
C VAL A 18 -47.50 -6.33 20.12
N LEU A 19 -47.43 -6.69 18.83
CA LEU A 19 -46.18 -7.13 18.17
C LEU A 19 -45.25 -5.97 17.78
N VAL A 20 -45.78 -4.76 17.57
CA VAL A 20 -44.98 -3.57 17.22
C VAL A 20 -44.56 -2.74 18.46
N LEU A 21 -45.27 -2.83 19.59
CA LEU A 21 -44.86 -2.19 20.86
C LEU A 21 -44.16 -3.13 21.87
N GLY A 22 -44.09 -4.43 21.58
CA GLY A 22 -43.26 -5.39 22.32
C GLY A 22 -41.76 -5.36 21.96
N ALA A 23 -41.37 -4.62 20.92
CA ALA A 23 -40.00 -4.50 20.44
C ALA A 23 -39.27 -3.22 20.89
N SER A 24 -39.88 -2.39 21.74
CA SER A 24 -39.33 -1.05 22.05
C SER A 24 -39.39 -0.59 23.51
N VAL A 25 -39.55 -1.47 24.51
CA VAL A 25 -39.31 -1.13 25.95
C VAL A 25 -38.63 -2.25 26.75
N PHE A 26 -37.75 -3.04 26.12
CA PHE A 26 -36.70 -3.77 26.87
C PHE A 26 -35.29 -3.26 26.51
N ILE A 27 -35.22 -2.01 26.06
CA ILE A 27 -34.03 -1.18 26.02
C ILE A 27 -34.22 -0.17 27.15
N GLY A 28 -33.78 -0.51 28.37
CA GLY A 28 -33.96 0.40 29.51
C GLY A 28 -33.54 -0.09 30.90
N LEU A 29 -33.36 -1.41 31.14
CA LEU A 29 -32.98 -1.92 32.47
C LEU A 29 -32.05 -3.15 32.44
N CYS A 30 -31.07 -3.21 31.53
CA CYS A 30 -29.96 -4.20 31.61
C CYS A 30 -28.56 -3.58 31.42
N PHE A 31 -28.43 -2.26 31.57
CA PHE A 31 -27.12 -1.62 31.78
C PHE A 31 -26.84 -1.60 33.27
N ILE A 32 -26.23 -2.67 33.80
CA ILE A 32 -25.33 -2.73 34.95
C ILE A 32 -24.99 -4.23 35.17
N ILE A 33 -23.68 -4.56 35.12
CA ILE A 33 -23.01 -5.89 35.24
C ILE A 33 -22.70 -6.57 33.88
N PRO A 34 -21.42 -6.93 33.59
CA PRO A 34 -20.66 -6.20 32.58
C PRO A 34 -20.23 -7.05 31.38
N PHE A 35 -19.76 -6.31 30.38
CA PHE A 35 -18.92 -6.68 29.24
C PHE A 35 -17.75 -7.66 29.52
N SER A 36 -17.50 -8.03 30.79
CA SER A 36 -16.44 -8.93 31.21
C SER A 36 -16.70 -10.41 30.91
N ILE A 37 -17.95 -10.85 30.73
CA ILE A 37 -18.22 -12.27 30.43
C ILE A 37 -17.90 -12.62 28.97
N LEU A 38 -18.09 -11.69 28.02
CA LEU A 38 -17.74 -11.92 26.61
C LEU A 38 -16.22 -11.90 26.37
N GLU A 39 -15.49 -11.04 27.07
CA GLU A 39 -14.02 -11.06 27.04
C GLU A 39 -13.46 -12.31 27.73
N ILE A 40 -14.07 -12.77 28.84
CA ILE A 40 -13.67 -14.02 29.49
C ILE A 40 -14.00 -15.23 28.60
N VAL A 41 -15.14 -15.27 27.91
CA VAL A 41 -15.46 -16.36 26.95
C VAL A 41 -14.50 -16.34 25.77
N PHE A 42 -14.12 -15.16 25.26
CA PHE A 42 -13.14 -15.04 24.19
C PHE A 42 -11.74 -15.46 24.66
N ILE A 43 -11.32 -15.07 25.86
CA ILE A 43 -10.03 -15.46 26.44
C ILE A 43 -10.01 -16.96 26.77
N VAL A 44 -11.09 -17.52 27.33
CA VAL A 44 -11.22 -18.96 27.61
C VAL A 44 -11.23 -19.77 26.32
N TRP A 45 -11.91 -19.31 25.26
CA TRP A 45 -11.88 -19.95 23.95
C TRP A 45 -10.50 -19.85 23.28
N THR A 46 -9.82 -18.72 23.43
CA THR A 46 -8.45 -18.53 22.90
C THR A 46 -7.44 -19.38 23.67
N ILE A 47 -7.57 -19.51 25.00
CA ILE A 47 -6.72 -20.37 25.83
C ILE A 47 -7.01 -21.86 25.58
N GLU A 48 -8.28 -22.27 25.41
CA GLU A 48 -8.67 -23.63 24.99
C GLU A 48 -8.13 -23.94 23.58
N TYR A 49 -8.28 -23.03 22.62
CA TYR A 49 -7.74 -23.18 21.27
C TYR A 49 -6.22 -23.35 21.27
N TYR A 50 -5.49 -22.55 22.06
CA TYR A 50 -4.04 -22.70 22.21
C TYR A 50 -3.62 -23.92 23.05
N LYS A 51 -4.41 -24.34 24.04
CA LYS A 51 -4.20 -25.60 24.78
C LYS A 51 -4.40 -26.80 23.86
N ILE A 52 -5.45 -26.84 23.05
CA ILE A 52 -5.71 -27.89 22.07
C ILE A 52 -4.55 -27.96 21.07
N LYS A 53 -4.08 -26.82 20.55
CA LYS A 53 -2.96 -26.76 19.60
C LYS A 53 -1.62 -27.22 20.23
N LYS A 54 -1.40 -26.91 21.52
CA LYS A 54 -0.22 -27.34 22.29
C LYS A 54 -0.29 -28.82 22.71
N TYR A 55 -1.48 -29.35 22.99
CA TYR A 55 -1.70 -30.77 23.26
C TYR A 55 -1.59 -31.61 21.97
N THR A 56 -2.11 -31.13 20.83
CA THR A 56 -1.90 -31.80 19.54
C THR A 56 -0.44 -31.82 19.08
N PHE A 57 0.40 -30.92 19.60
CA PHE A 57 1.84 -30.93 19.33
C PHE A 57 2.64 -31.83 20.30
N ASN A 58 2.07 -32.24 21.44
CA ASN A 58 2.80 -32.98 22.48
C ASN A 58 2.23 -34.37 22.82
N SER A 59 1.16 -34.81 22.16
CA SER A 59 0.68 -36.20 22.26
C SER A 59 0.41 -36.78 20.87
N ASN A 60 1.39 -37.50 20.34
CA ASN A 60 1.22 -38.86 19.80
C ASN A 60 2.54 -39.41 19.26
N THR A 61 3.42 -39.79 20.20
CA THR A 61 4.23 -40.99 20.02
C THR A 61 3.44 -42.19 20.55
N LYS A 62 3.48 -43.30 19.80
CA LYS A 62 2.99 -44.67 20.08
C LYS A 62 1.64 -45.10 19.46
N SER A 63 1.76 -45.55 18.21
CA SER A 63 1.40 -46.89 17.69
C SER A 63 -0.05 -47.40 17.83
N LYS A 64 -0.68 -47.64 16.66
CA LYS A 64 -1.16 -48.99 16.26
C LYS A 64 -1.39 -49.09 14.73
N ASN A 65 -0.55 -49.89 14.10
CA ASN A 65 -0.62 -50.57 12.80
C ASN A 65 -1.84 -50.36 11.89
N LYS A 66 -1.59 -49.74 10.72
CA LYS A 66 -1.94 -50.33 9.41
C LYS A 66 -0.79 -50.04 8.45
N LYS A 67 -0.23 -51.12 7.89
CA LYS A 67 0.87 -51.11 6.91
C LYS A 67 0.45 -50.29 5.70
N ASN A 68 0.98 -49.07 5.57
CA ASN A 68 1.30 -48.47 4.29
C ASN A 68 2.77 -48.10 4.36
N MET A 69 3.54 -48.75 3.49
CA MET A 69 4.99 -48.66 3.41
C MET A 69 5.38 -47.25 2.94
N VAL A 70 5.53 -46.31 3.88
CA VAL A 70 6.24 -45.06 3.58
C VAL A 70 7.72 -45.43 3.60
N ILE A 71 8.25 -45.71 2.42
CA ILE A 71 9.70 -45.81 2.22
C ILE A 71 10.25 -44.43 2.64
N PRO A 72 11.14 -44.33 3.65
CA PRO A 72 11.82 -43.09 3.93
C PRO A 72 12.76 -42.83 2.75
N VAL A 73 12.32 -41.99 1.81
CA VAL A 73 13.18 -41.52 0.74
C VAL A 73 14.25 -40.66 1.39
N GLU A 74 15.44 -41.24 1.50
CA GLU A 74 16.66 -40.63 2.02
C GLU A 74 16.85 -39.17 1.57
N ILE A 75 17.29 -38.36 2.52
CA ILE A 75 17.68 -36.93 2.51
C ILE A 75 18.84 -36.61 1.52
N LYS A 76 19.08 -37.46 0.52
CA LYS A 76 20.19 -37.35 -0.44
C LYS A 76 19.92 -36.37 -1.58
N TYR A 77 18.66 -36.10 -1.90
CA TYR A 77 18.24 -35.31 -3.07
C TYR A 77 18.29 -33.78 -2.89
N GLU A 78 18.61 -33.27 -1.69
CA GLU A 78 18.42 -31.84 -1.36
C GLU A 78 19.73 -31.04 -1.28
N LYS A 79 20.82 -31.63 -0.76
CA LYS A 79 22.16 -30.98 -0.72
C LYS A 79 22.79 -30.85 -2.10
N SER A 80 22.56 -31.82 -2.98
CA SER A 80 23.11 -31.85 -4.33
C SER A 80 22.58 -30.69 -5.17
N SER A 81 21.26 -30.48 -5.16
CA SER A 81 20.59 -29.45 -5.97
C SER A 81 21.05 -28.04 -5.62
N LEU A 82 21.13 -27.71 -4.32
CA LEU A 82 21.61 -26.39 -3.89
C LEU A 82 23.09 -26.17 -4.27
N LYS A 83 23.92 -27.20 -4.18
CA LYS A 83 25.33 -27.17 -4.62
C LYS A 83 25.42 -26.96 -6.14
N ILE A 84 24.58 -27.63 -6.93
CA ILE A 84 24.52 -27.46 -8.39
C ILE A 84 24.12 -26.03 -8.75
N ILE A 85 23.06 -25.49 -8.14
CA ILE A 85 22.65 -24.09 -8.38
C ILE A 85 23.79 -23.15 -8.06
N ASN A 86 24.44 -23.33 -6.91
CA ASN A 86 25.58 -22.51 -6.51
C ASN A 86 26.73 -22.57 -7.53
N ASN A 87 27.07 -23.75 -8.04
CA ASN A 87 28.11 -23.90 -9.06
C ASN A 87 27.76 -23.11 -10.34
N TYR A 88 26.51 -23.20 -10.82
CA TYR A 88 26.05 -22.39 -11.95
C TYR A 88 26.09 -20.89 -11.64
N VAL A 89 25.73 -20.47 -10.42
CA VAL A 89 25.83 -19.07 -10.01
C VAL A 89 27.28 -18.59 -10.11
N GLU A 90 28.26 -19.36 -9.60
CA GLU A 90 29.67 -19.02 -9.70
C GLU A 90 30.16 -18.98 -11.16
N GLU A 91 29.75 -19.95 -11.97
CA GLU A 91 30.12 -20.05 -13.38
C GLU A 91 29.57 -18.87 -14.20
N PHE A 92 28.26 -18.65 -14.15
CA PHE A 92 27.59 -17.58 -14.86
C PHE A 92 28.09 -16.20 -14.42
N SER A 93 28.40 -16.03 -13.13
CA SER A 93 28.94 -14.77 -12.61
C SER A 93 30.31 -14.39 -13.20
N LYS A 94 31.08 -15.37 -13.69
CA LYS A 94 32.38 -15.12 -14.37
C LYS A 94 32.21 -14.75 -15.85
N ASN A 95 31.02 -14.93 -16.41
CA ASN A 95 30.75 -14.68 -17.83
C ASN A 95 30.35 -13.21 -18.08
N ASN A 96 31.32 -12.38 -18.44
CA ASN A 96 31.11 -10.94 -18.68
C ASN A 96 30.06 -10.64 -19.76
N LYS A 97 29.98 -11.46 -20.82
CA LYS A 97 29.00 -11.26 -21.91
C LYS A 97 27.58 -11.49 -21.39
N PHE A 98 27.37 -12.58 -20.65
CA PHE A 98 26.10 -12.88 -20.01
C PHE A 98 25.67 -11.77 -19.05
N ILE A 99 26.55 -11.34 -18.14
CA ILE A 99 26.25 -10.27 -17.18
C ILE A 99 25.91 -8.95 -17.89
N LYS A 100 26.60 -8.60 -18.98
CA LYS A 100 26.29 -7.40 -19.77
C LYS A 100 24.88 -7.47 -20.39
N ILE A 101 24.48 -8.64 -20.90
CA ILE A 101 23.14 -8.84 -21.46
C ILE A 101 22.07 -8.68 -20.37
N LEU A 102 22.27 -9.29 -19.20
CA LEU A 102 21.32 -9.15 -18.09
C LEU A 102 21.17 -7.71 -17.63
N LYS A 103 22.29 -6.97 -17.49
CA LYS A 103 22.27 -5.54 -17.16
C LYS A 103 21.42 -4.74 -18.14
N ASN A 104 21.61 -4.95 -19.44
CA ASN A 104 20.82 -4.27 -20.45
C ASN A 104 19.34 -4.67 -20.39
N PHE A 105 19.08 -5.96 -20.16
CA PHE A 105 17.72 -6.47 -20.05
C PHE A 105 16.97 -5.83 -18.87
N VAL A 106 17.54 -5.81 -17.66
CA VAL A 106 16.90 -5.21 -16.47
C VAL A 106 16.76 -3.68 -16.57
N ILE A 107 17.59 -3.01 -17.37
CA ILE A 107 17.43 -1.58 -17.66
C ILE A 107 16.24 -1.36 -18.60
N SER A 108 16.10 -2.21 -19.62
CA SER A 108 15.03 -2.09 -20.62
C SER A 108 13.66 -2.57 -20.14
N GLN A 109 13.61 -3.39 -19.09
CA GLN A 109 12.39 -4.05 -18.61
C GLN A 109 12.14 -3.71 -17.14
N ASN A 110 10.88 -3.42 -16.80
CA ASN A 110 10.46 -3.34 -15.40
C ASN A 110 10.07 -4.74 -14.90
N ILE A 111 11.03 -5.53 -14.42
CA ILE A 111 10.80 -6.93 -14.02
C ILE A 111 10.01 -7.07 -12.70
N PRO A 112 9.11 -8.06 -12.55
CA PRO A 112 8.33 -8.22 -11.32
C PRO A 112 9.15 -8.91 -10.22
N ARG A 113 9.70 -8.12 -9.30
CA ARG A 113 10.73 -8.58 -8.34
C ARG A 113 10.23 -9.55 -7.27
N TRP A 114 9.13 -9.21 -6.60
CA TRP A 114 8.64 -9.96 -5.43
C TRP A 114 8.46 -11.46 -5.66
N VAL A 115 7.96 -11.82 -6.83
CA VAL A 115 7.74 -13.24 -7.17
C VAL A 115 9.04 -13.89 -7.62
N LEU A 116 9.90 -13.17 -8.34
CA LEU A 116 11.19 -13.69 -8.81
C LEU A 116 12.15 -13.95 -7.65
N ASP A 117 12.16 -13.08 -6.63
CA ASP A 117 12.96 -13.23 -5.40
C ASP A 117 12.77 -14.60 -4.74
N ILE A 118 11.59 -15.18 -4.92
CA ILE A 118 11.20 -16.50 -4.41
C ILE A 118 11.39 -17.59 -5.47
N ALA A 119 11.19 -17.29 -6.75
CA ALA A 119 11.26 -18.28 -7.84
C ALA A 119 12.65 -18.89 -8.04
N CYS A 120 13.72 -18.19 -7.66
CA CYS A 120 15.08 -18.72 -7.71
C CYS A 120 15.41 -19.70 -6.57
N LEU A 121 14.55 -19.82 -5.56
CA LEU A 121 14.76 -20.67 -4.39
C LEU A 121 14.41 -22.15 -4.65
N PRO A 122 14.97 -23.10 -3.88
CA PRO A 122 14.65 -24.52 -3.95
C PRO A 122 13.27 -24.84 -3.32
N LEU A 123 12.20 -24.29 -3.88
CA LEU A 123 10.81 -24.55 -3.51
C LEU A 123 10.38 -26.00 -3.82
N LYS A 124 9.46 -26.55 -3.02
CA LYS A 124 8.77 -27.83 -3.25
C LYS A 124 7.25 -27.68 -3.11
N ILE A 125 6.50 -28.50 -3.85
CA ILE A 125 5.06 -28.65 -3.65
C ILE A 125 4.79 -29.93 -2.87
N ASN A 126 3.92 -29.82 -1.87
CA ASN A 126 3.20 -30.94 -1.28
C ASN A 126 1.71 -30.80 -1.66
N ILE A 127 1.13 -31.85 -2.22
CA ILE A 127 -0.29 -31.89 -2.55
C ILE A 127 -0.98 -32.66 -1.44
N PHE A 128 -1.80 -31.97 -0.65
CA PHE A 128 -2.59 -32.59 0.41
C PHE A 128 -4.06 -32.24 0.20
N ASP A 129 -4.91 -33.27 0.06
CA ASP A 129 -6.37 -33.13 -0.07
C ASP A 129 -6.83 -32.18 -1.20
N GLY A 130 -6.17 -32.25 -2.36
CA GLY A 130 -6.46 -31.38 -3.51
C GLY A 130 -5.90 -29.96 -3.43
N TYR A 131 -5.34 -29.55 -2.28
CA TYR A 131 -4.68 -28.26 -2.11
C TYR A 131 -3.17 -28.38 -2.40
N ARG A 132 -2.67 -27.54 -3.32
CA ARG A 132 -1.22 -27.37 -3.54
C ARG A 132 -0.66 -26.49 -2.42
N ASN A 133 0.12 -27.08 -1.53
CA ASN A 133 0.90 -26.32 -0.54
C ASN A 133 2.36 -26.28 -0.97
N VAL A 134 2.86 -25.09 -1.29
CA VAL A 134 4.27 -24.89 -1.64
C VAL A 134 5.05 -24.57 -0.37
N TYR A 135 6.12 -25.31 -0.08
CA TYR A 135 6.98 -25.11 1.07
C TYR A 135 8.44 -24.94 0.65
N PHE A 136 9.21 -24.30 1.52
CA PHE A 136 10.67 -24.19 1.43
C PHE A 136 11.34 -25.29 2.26
N ILE A 137 12.46 -25.81 1.78
CA ILE A 137 13.16 -26.91 2.44
C ILE A 137 14.17 -26.33 3.42
N GLU A 138 13.79 -26.16 4.68
CA GLU A 138 14.58 -25.38 5.64
C GLU A 138 15.58 -26.22 6.46
N GLU A 139 15.25 -27.47 6.82
CA GLU A 139 15.80 -28.11 8.03
C GLU A 139 17.33 -28.31 8.07
N TRP A 140 18.05 -28.27 6.94
CA TRP A 140 19.50 -28.51 6.91
C TRP A 140 20.33 -27.36 6.32
N ILE A 141 19.71 -26.32 5.75
CA ILE A 141 20.44 -25.25 5.04
C ILE A 141 21.31 -24.44 6.02
N HIS A 142 20.88 -24.26 7.26
CA HIS A 142 21.65 -23.58 8.31
C HIS A 142 22.92 -24.34 8.72
N HIS A 143 22.98 -25.65 8.47
CA HIS A 143 24.16 -26.50 8.74
C HIS A 143 25.15 -26.55 7.57
N LEU A 144 24.90 -25.83 6.48
CA LEU A 144 25.85 -25.70 5.39
C LEU A 144 27.05 -24.85 5.81
N GLN A 145 28.22 -25.49 5.86
CA GLN A 145 29.51 -24.86 6.14
C GLN A 145 30.05 -24.03 4.98
N TYR A 146 29.48 -24.16 3.78
CA TYR A 146 29.89 -23.39 2.60
C TYR A 146 29.18 -22.03 2.57
N THR A 147 29.91 -20.96 2.23
CA THR A 147 29.44 -19.58 2.16
C THR A 147 29.55 -19.04 0.74
N SER A 148 28.45 -18.47 0.23
CA SER A 148 28.42 -17.74 -1.03
C SER A 148 27.24 -16.78 -1.04
N ASN A 149 27.26 -15.82 -1.97
CA ASN A 149 26.16 -14.86 -2.12
C ASN A 149 24.79 -15.54 -2.32
N TYR A 150 24.74 -16.64 -3.09
CA TYR A 150 23.50 -17.38 -3.29
C TYR A 150 23.08 -18.15 -2.03
N ILE A 151 24.00 -18.79 -1.33
CA ILE A 151 23.69 -19.54 -0.11
C ILE A 151 23.24 -18.60 1.01
N ASP A 152 23.90 -17.44 1.16
CA ASP A 152 23.52 -16.41 2.13
C ASP A 152 22.17 -15.80 1.80
N TYR A 153 21.83 -15.67 0.51
CA TYR A 153 20.50 -15.27 0.05
C TYR A 153 19.45 -16.32 0.44
N VAL A 154 19.70 -17.60 0.15
CA VAL A 154 18.76 -18.71 0.46
C VAL A 154 18.53 -18.86 1.97
N LYS A 155 19.56 -18.67 2.81
CA LYS A 155 19.48 -18.75 4.28
C LYS A 155 18.54 -17.73 4.93
N LYS A 156 18.10 -16.70 4.20
CA LYS A 156 17.19 -15.66 4.70
C LYS A 156 15.71 -16.04 4.61
N VAL A 157 15.38 -17.16 3.97
CA VAL A 157 14.00 -17.64 3.83
C VAL A 157 13.73 -18.78 4.79
N ASN A 158 12.57 -18.72 5.42
CA ASN A 158 12.05 -19.74 6.32
C ASN A 158 10.57 -20.02 6.02
N ASN A 159 10.01 -21.03 6.67
CA ASN A 159 8.60 -21.40 6.50
C ASN A 159 7.63 -20.27 6.85
N ILE A 160 7.95 -19.42 7.83
CA ILE A 160 7.09 -18.27 8.21
C ILE A 160 6.96 -17.29 7.03
N ILE A 161 8.06 -16.97 6.36
CA ILE A 161 8.07 -16.07 5.19
C ILE A 161 7.26 -16.68 4.04
N ILE A 162 7.37 -17.99 3.83
CA ILE A 162 6.61 -18.71 2.80
C ILE A 162 5.11 -18.65 3.11
N ASP A 163 4.72 -18.91 4.35
CA ASP A 163 3.31 -18.91 4.78
C ASP A 163 2.68 -17.52 4.63
N ILE A 164 3.38 -16.46 5.03
CA ILE A 164 2.93 -15.07 4.88
C ILE A 164 2.76 -14.68 3.40
N ASN A 165 3.49 -15.34 2.49
CA ASN A 165 3.51 -15.01 1.06
C ASN A 165 2.94 -16.13 0.17
N LYS A 166 2.06 -16.98 0.69
CA LYS A 166 1.59 -18.22 0.03
C LYS A 166 1.18 -18.04 -1.44
N ASP A 167 0.42 -16.99 -1.75
CA ASP A 167 -0.06 -16.70 -3.12
C ASP A 167 1.11 -16.41 -4.08
N LYS A 168 2.12 -15.66 -3.61
CA LYS A 168 3.31 -15.32 -4.40
C LYS A 168 4.23 -16.51 -4.57
N VAL A 169 4.35 -17.35 -3.55
CA VAL A 169 5.18 -18.56 -3.58
C VAL A 169 4.62 -19.57 -4.58
N SER A 170 3.29 -19.71 -4.64
CA SER A 170 2.63 -20.58 -5.63
C SER A 170 2.96 -20.13 -7.05
N LEU A 171 2.78 -18.84 -7.35
CA LEU A 171 3.13 -18.27 -8.65
C LEU A 171 4.64 -18.37 -8.94
N ALA A 172 5.51 -18.16 -7.94
CA ALA A 172 6.95 -18.29 -8.07
C ALA A 172 7.37 -19.70 -8.48
N TYR A 173 6.73 -20.72 -7.90
CA TYR A 173 6.96 -22.12 -8.26
C TYR A 173 6.56 -22.40 -9.70
N GLU A 174 5.39 -21.93 -10.14
CA GLU A 174 4.91 -22.11 -11.51
C GLU A 174 5.86 -21.46 -12.53
N ILE A 175 6.29 -20.22 -12.28
CA ILE A 175 7.28 -19.51 -13.11
C ILE A 175 8.59 -20.29 -13.20
N ARG A 176 9.08 -20.77 -12.06
CA ARG A 176 10.33 -21.54 -11.97
C ARG A 176 10.25 -22.83 -12.80
N ASN A 177 9.16 -23.57 -12.68
CA ASN A 177 9.01 -24.88 -13.31
C ASN A 177 8.51 -24.79 -14.77
N GLY A 178 8.26 -23.59 -15.25
CA GLY A 178 7.80 -23.34 -16.60
C GLY A 178 6.35 -23.75 -16.85
N ASP A 179 5.55 -23.82 -15.79
CA ASP A 179 4.11 -24.05 -15.85
C ASP A 179 3.38 -22.71 -16.05
N TYR A 180 3.31 -22.27 -17.32
CA TYR A 180 2.68 -21.00 -17.68
C TYR A 180 1.17 -21.12 -17.92
N SER A 181 0.54 -22.26 -17.65
CA SER A 181 -0.89 -22.45 -17.91
C SER A 181 -1.77 -21.46 -17.13
N ASN A 182 -1.32 -21.07 -15.94
CA ASN A 182 -1.97 -20.07 -15.08
C ASN A 182 -1.40 -18.64 -15.28
N ILE A 183 -0.29 -18.49 -16.02
CA ILE A 183 0.49 -17.25 -16.18
C ILE A 183 0.06 -16.48 -17.46
N CYS A 184 -1.15 -16.73 -17.96
CA CYS A 184 -1.67 -16.17 -19.22
C CYS A 184 -1.83 -14.63 -19.28
N ARG A 185 -1.31 -13.85 -18.34
CA ARG A 185 -1.49 -12.38 -18.31
C ARG A 185 -0.26 -11.52 -17.97
N ASN A 186 0.94 -12.10 -17.81
CA ASN A 186 2.13 -11.28 -17.52
C ASN A 186 3.28 -11.56 -18.49
N GLU A 187 3.28 -10.82 -19.61
CA GLU A 187 4.30 -10.87 -20.68
C GLU A 187 5.73 -10.77 -20.14
N LYS A 188 5.94 -10.10 -19.00
CA LYS A 188 7.28 -9.91 -18.42
C LYS A 188 7.94 -11.22 -17.99
N TYR A 189 7.20 -12.17 -17.41
CA TYR A 189 7.77 -13.47 -17.03
C TYR A 189 8.09 -14.33 -18.24
N LYS A 190 7.29 -14.22 -19.30
CA LYS A 190 7.55 -14.88 -20.58
C LYS A 190 8.85 -14.34 -21.19
N ASN A 191 9.05 -13.02 -21.22
CA ASN A 191 10.27 -12.40 -21.71
C ASN A 191 11.53 -12.88 -20.97
N ILE A 192 11.42 -13.15 -19.67
CA ILE A 192 12.53 -13.70 -18.86
C ILE A 192 12.87 -15.13 -19.29
N LYS A 193 11.85 -15.97 -19.53
CA LYS A 193 12.05 -17.32 -20.05
C LYS A 193 12.64 -17.32 -21.45
N ASP A 194 12.09 -16.49 -22.33
CA ASP A 194 12.52 -16.36 -23.72
C ASP A 194 13.98 -15.87 -23.78
N LEU A 195 14.37 -14.97 -22.87
CA LEU A 195 15.78 -14.57 -22.71
C LEU A 195 16.66 -15.76 -22.31
N TYR A 196 16.27 -16.55 -21.31
CA TYR A 196 17.03 -17.72 -20.88
C TYR A 196 17.23 -18.73 -22.02
N GLU A 197 16.15 -19.08 -22.74
CA GLU A 197 16.23 -19.99 -23.88
C GLU A 197 17.10 -19.42 -25.01
N THR A 198 17.03 -18.11 -25.27
CA THR A 198 17.88 -17.46 -26.26
C THR A 198 19.35 -17.52 -25.88
N LEU A 199 19.69 -17.24 -24.62
CA LEU A 199 21.07 -17.29 -24.11
C LEU A 199 21.66 -18.69 -24.22
N LYS A 200 20.86 -19.71 -23.95
CA LYS A 200 21.21 -21.12 -24.10
C LYS A 200 21.39 -21.53 -25.57
N ASN A 201 20.42 -21.20 -26.43
CA ASN A 201 20.47 -21.53 -27.86
C ASN A 201 21.66 -20.88 -28.57
N GLN A 202 22.03 -19.66 -28.16
CA GLN A 202 23.22 -18.96 -28.66
C GLN A 202 24.53 -19.39 -27.97
N LYS A 203 24.48 -20.40 -27.09
CA LYS A 203 25.63 -20.92 -26.33
C LYS A 203 26.38 -19.84 -25.53
N ILE A 204 25.66 -18.81 -25.08
CA ILE A 204 26.21 -17.75 -24.22
C ILE A 204 26.40 -18.30 -22.81
N ILE A 205 25.47 -19.13 -22.34
CA ILE A 205 25.61 -19.96 -21.15
C ILE A 205 25.67 -21.43 -21.59
N GLN A 206 26.50 -22.23 -20.92
CA GLN A 206 26.60 -23.67 -21.14
C GLN A 206 25.86 -24.36 -20.00
N VAL A 207 24.75 -25.00 -20.31
CA VAL A 207 23.85 -25.55 -19.29
C VAL A 207 23.36 -26.91 -19.71
N ASP A 208 23.22 -27.80 -18.72
CA ASP A 208 22.42 -29.00 -18.89
C ASP A 208 20.94 -28.60 -18.89
N ASN A 209 20.06 -29.44 -19.46
CA ASN A 209 18.62 -29.23 -19.39
C ASN A 209 18.09 -29.55 -17.97
N ASN A 210 18.44 -28.70 -17.00
CA ASN A 210 18.06 -28.84 -15.59
C ASN A 210 17.43 -27.54 -15.03
N LEU A 211 16.70 -27.70 -13.94
CA LEU A 211 15.98 -26.61 -13.28
C LEU A 211 16.95 -25.71 -12.49
N GLU A 212 18.04 -26.28 -12.02
CA GLU A 212 19.05 -25.64 -11.20
C GLU A 212 19.76 -24.51 -11.95
N ALA A 213 20.08 -24.71 -13.23
CA ALA A 213 20.65 -23.67 -14.09
C ALA A 213 19.69 -22.49 -14.26
N TYR A 214 18.39 -22.76 -14.41
CA TYR A 214 17.39 -21.70 -14.50
C TYR A 214 17.24 -20.93 -13.18
N CYS A 215 17.26 -21.62 -12.03
CA CYS A 215 17.30 -20.95 -10.73
C CYS A 215 18.52 -20.03 -10.56
N ALA A 216 19.71 -20.50 -10.97
CA ALA A 216 20.92 -19.70 -10.95
C ALA A 216 20.80 -18.45 -11.84
N PHE A 217 20.23 -18.60 -13.05
CA PHE A 217 19.93 -17.49 -13.94
C PHE A 217 18.98 -16.47 -13.29
N LEU A 218 17.87 -16.92 -12.70
CA LEU A 218 16.90 -16.05 -12.03
C LEU A 218 17.56 -15.28 -10.87
N TYR A 219 18.37 -15.94 -10.05
CA TYR A 219 19.11 -15.30 -8.96
C TYR A 219 20.03 -14.18 -9.48
N ILE A 220 20.80 -14.43 -10.55
CA ILE A 220 21.69 -13.40 -11.11
C ILE A 220 20.88 -12.26 -11.73
N LEU A 221 19.77 -12.56 -12.40
CA LEU A 221 18.86 -11.54 -12.94
C LEU A 221 18.34 -10.61 -11.84
N ILE A 222 17.86 -11.18 -10.73
CA ILE A 222 17.38 -10.42 -9.55
C ILE A 222 18.52 -9.58 -8.97
N ARG A 223 19.73 -10.14 -8.87
CA ARG A 223 20.89 -9.43 -8.35
C ARG A 223 21.26 -8.22 -9.22
N GLU A 224 21.24 -8.37 -10.55
CA GLU A 224 21.49 -7.24 -11.46
C GLU A 224 20.39 -6.18 -11.38
N ASP A 225 19.14 -6.59 -11.13
CA ASP A 225 18.04 -5.66 -10.88
C ASP A 225 18.20 -4.92 -9.54
N ASN A 226 18.62 -5.61 -8.46
CA ASN A 226 18.95 -5.00 -7.17
C ASN A 226 20.06 -3.94 -7.33
N ILE A 227 21.09 -4.24 -8.13
CA ILE A 227 22.17 -3.28 -8.47
C ILE A 227 21.63 -2.06 -9.22
N LYS A 228 20.69 -2.26 -10.16
CA LYS A 228 20.02 -1.17 -10.89
C LYS A 228 19.31 -0.22 -9.91
N PHE A 229 18.49 -0.77 -9.00
CA PHE A 229 17.78 0.03 -8.01
C PHE A 229 18.76 0.77 -7.08
N TYR A 230 19.81 0.11 -6.60
CA TYR A 230 20.82 0.78 -5.78
C TYR A 230 21.45 1.99 -6.50
N LYS A 231 21.78 1.86 -7.79
CA LYS A 231 22.33 2.98 -8.58
C LYS A 231 21.33 4.13 -8.73
N GLN A 232 20.06 3.82 -8.95
CA GLN A 232 18.99 4.83 -9.03
C GLN A 232 18.82 5.56 -7.70
N SER A 233 18.75 4.81 -6.60
CA SER A 233 18.65 5.33 -5.24
C SER A 233 19.85 6.19 -4.86
N LYS A 234 21.07 5.76 -5.21
CA LYS A 234 22.29 6.55 -4.99
C LYS A 234 22.21 7.90 -5.72
N LYS A 235 21.81 7.90 -6.99
CA LYS A 235 21.65 9.13 -7.78
C LYS A 235 20.57 10.06 -7.19
N LEU A 236 19.46 9.50 -6.69
CA LEU A 236 18.43 10.28 -6.01
C LEU A 236 18.99 10.98 -4.76
N LEU A 237 19.72 10.25 -3.92
CA LEU A 237 20.34 10.82 -2.72
C LEU A 237 21.37 11.91 -3.07
N GLU A 238 22.18 11.70 -4.10
CA GLU A 238 23.12 12.71 -4.63
C GLU A 238 22.39 13.98 -5.09
N ASN A 239 21.27 13.84 -5.82
CA ASN A 239 20.45 14.97 -6.27
C ASN A 239 19.83 15.78 -5.12
N CYS A 240 19.50 15.12 -4.01
CA CYS A 240 18.96 15.75 -2.81
C CYS A 240 20.05 16.19 -1.81
N ASN A 241 21.34 16.08 -2.17
CA ASN A 241 22.47 16.37 -1.30
C ASN A 241 22.44 15.60 0.04
N ILE A 242 22.10 14.31 -0.03
CA ILE A 242 22.01 13.40 1.10
C ILE A 242 23.20 12.44 1.07
N ASP A 243 23.93 12.34 2.19
CA ASP A 243 24.99 11.36 2.34
C ASP A 243 24.42 9.93 2.34
N LEU A 244 25.03 9.05 1.54
CA LEU A 244 24.70 7.63 1.48
C LEU A 244 24.89 6.90 2.82
N GLN A 245 25.72 7.45 3.71
CA GLN A 245 25.99 6.92 5.05
C GLN A 245 25.12 7.56 6.14
N ALA A 246 24.24 8.50 5.80
CA ALA A 246 23.28 9.04 6.75
C ALA A 246 22.40 7.91 7.33
N ASN A 247 21.90 8.12 8.55
CA ASN A 247 20.97 7.18 9.16
C ASN A 247 19.62 7.21 8.43
N ASP A 248 18.84 6.13 8.56
CA ASP A 248 17.57 5.98 7.87
C ASP A 248 16.59 7.14 8.15
N ILE A 249 16.55 7.67 9.38
CA ILE A 249 15.65 8.77 9.79
C ILE A 249 16.01 10.07 9.06
N ASP A 250 17.29 10.43 9.00
CA ASP A 250 17.74 11.63 8.29
C ASP A 250 17.49 11.54 6.79
N ILE A 251 17.66 10.36 6.21
CA ILE A 251 17.34 10.11 4.80
C ILE A 251 15.84 10.30 4.56
N ILE A 252 14.99 9.70 5.40
CA ILE A 252 13.53 9.82 5.29
C ILE A 252 13.11 11.29 5.34
N LYS A 253 13.56 12.02 6.36
CA LYS A 253 13.19 13.42 6.55
C LYS A 253 13.62 14.26 5.35
N LYS A 254 14.88 14.19 4.92
CA LYS A 254 15.38 15.00 3.81
C LYS A 254 14.70 14.66 2.49
N LEU A 255 14.41 13.39 2.21
CA LEU A 255 13.66 13.03 1.00
C LEU A 255 12.20 13.51 1.07
N TYR A 256 11.56 13.40 2.22
CA TYR A 256 10.20 13.91 2.43
C TYR A 256 10.13 15.43 2.25
N ASP A 257 11.09 16.17 2.80
CA ASP A 257 11.21 17.64 2.65
C ASP A 257 11.47 18.05 1.19
N ASN A 258 11.92 17.12 0.33
CA ASN A 258 12.09 17.31 -1.12
C ASN A 258 10.90 16.76 -1.94
N ASP A 259 9.72 16.61 -1.33
CA ASP A 259 8.48 16.13 -1.97
C ASP A 259 8.61 14.73 -2.62
N ILE A 260 9.47 13.86 -2.09
CA ILE A 260 9.62 12.49 -2.60
C ILE A 260 8.56 11.57 -2.00
N GLU A 261 7.87 10.80 -2.85
CA GLU A 261 6.81 9.87 -2.44
C GLU A 261 7.31 8.77 -1.50
N GLU A 262 6.48 8.39 -0.52
CA GLU A 262 6.75 7.38 0.50
C GLU A 262 7.27 6.04 -0.07
N GLY A 263 6.69 5.57 -1.18
CA GLY A 263 7.12 4.33 -1.83
C GLY A 263 8.53 4.41 -2.43
N ILE A 264 8.91 5.59 -2.94
CA ILE A 264 10.26 5.85 -3.47
C ILE A 264 11.25 5.95 -2.32
N ILE A 265 10.89 6.60 -1.20
CA ILE A 265 11.70 6.63 0.02
C ILE A 265 11.94 5.20 0.54
N SER A 266 10.88 4.40 0.68
CA SER A 266 10.96 3.00 1.13
C SER A 266 11.89 2.18 0.23
N THR A 267 11.75 2.32 -1.09
CA THR A 267 12.62 1.65 -2.08
C THR A 267 14.06 2.12 -1.99
N THR A 268 14.28 3.41 -1.70
CA THR A 268 15.60 4.02 -1.57
C THR A 268 16.34 3.42 -0.38
N LEU A 269 15.72 3.41 0.80
CA LEU A 269 16.30 2.81 2.01
C LEU A 269 16.63 1.33 1.80
N TRP A 270 15.67 0.58 1.27
CA TRP A 270 15.84 -0.84 0.99
C TRP A 270 17.02 -1.08 0.03
N ALA A 271 17.14 -0.30 -1.05
CA ALA A 271 18.18 -0.49 -2.04
C ALA A 271 19.57 -0.15 -1.50
N VAL A 272 19.69 0.92 -0.70
CA VAL A 272 20.94 1.32 -0.03
C VAL A 272 21.41 0.25 0.94
N GLU A 273 20.50 -0.25 1.78
CA GLU A 273 20.78 -1.36 2.70
C GLU A 273 21.18 -2.63 1.94
N ASN A 274 20.50 -2.93 0.83
CA ASN A 274 20.86 -4.08 0.01
C ASN A 274 22.25 -3.94 -0.61
N GLY A 275 22.65 -2.72 -1.01
CA GLY A 275 24.01 -2.41 -1.44
C GLY A 275 25.07 -2.70 -0.36
N LYS A 276 24.77 -2.43 0.91
CA LYS A 276 25.63 -2.79 2.06
C LYS A 276 25.73 -4.30 2.26
N ASN A 277 24.70 -5.05 1.85
CA ASN A 277 24.59 -6.51 1.97
C ASN A 277 24.93 -7.26 0.67
N ASN A 278 25.85 -6.72 -0.16
CA ASN A 278 26.29 -7.34 -1.41
C ASN A 278 25.15 -7.70 -2.39
N PHE A 279 24.03 -6.98 -2.31
CA PHE A 279 22.82 -7.20 -3.11
C PHE A 279 22.09 -8.53 -2.82
N ASN A 280 22.29 -9.10 -1.62
CA ASN A 280 21.75 -10.41 -1.20
C ASN A 280 20.50 -10.33 -0.30
N ASN A 281 19.85 -9.17 -0.14
CA ASN A 281 18.58 -9.09 0.60
C ASN A 281 17.39 -9.43 -0.30
N LEU A 282 16.45 -10.21 0.25
CA LEU A 282 15.17 -10.49 -0.38
C LEU A 282 14.22 -9.32 -0.13
N LEU A 283 13.59 -8.83 -1.20
CA LEU A 283 12.61 -7.75 -1.12
C LEU A 283 11.40 -8.17 -0.28
N CYS A 284 10.94 -9.41 -0.38
CA CYS A 284 9.81 -9.91 0.42
C CYS A 284 10.09 -10.01 1.93
N VAL A 285 11.36 -9.96 2.34
CA VAL A 285 11.79 -10.06 3.74
C VAL A 285 12.10 -8.69 4.31
N SER A 286 12.96 -7.90 3.67
CA SER A 286 13.45 -6.65 4.26
C SER A 286 12.66 -5.40 3.86
N TYR A 287 11.90 -5.41 2.76
CA TYR A 287 11.12 -4.24 2.35
C TYR A 287 9.99 -3.87 3.31
N PRO A 288 9.18 -4.81 3.84
CA PRO A 288 8.07 -4.46 4.72
C PRO A 288 8.50 -3.69 5.98
N GLU A 289 9.70 -3.99 6.51
CA GLU A 289 10.27 -3.26 7.65
C GLU A 289 10.60 -1.81 7.28
N LYS A 290 11.19 -1.58 6.10
CA LYS A 290 11.47 -0.23 5.60
C LYS A 290 10.19 0.55 5.33
N GLU A 291 9.20 -0.08 4.69
CA GLU A 291 7.90 0.55 4.44
C GLU A 291 7.23 0.98 5.76
N LYS A 292 7.24 0.11 6.78
CA LYS A 292 6.70 0.41 8.11
C LYS A 292 7.46 1.56 8.78
N LEU A 293 8.80 1.57 8.70
CA LEU A 293 9.64 2.62 9.25
C LEU A 293 9.30 3.98 8.62
N VAL A 294 9.25 4.05 7.29
CA VAL A 294 8.94 5.29 6.56
C VAL A 294 7.54 5.80 6.93
N LYS A 295 6.52 4.94 6.94
CA LYS A 295 5.15 5.31 7.34
C LYS A 295 5.10 5.94 8.72
N ASN A 296 5.75 5.31 9.69
CA ASN A 296 5.78 5.80 11.06
C ASN A 296 6.52 7.15 11.15
N GLN A 297 7.67 7.29 10.50
CA GLN A 297 8.44 8.54 10.55
C GLN A 297 7.73 9.70 9.86
N ILE A 298 7.10 9.49 8.69
CA ILE A 298 6.31 10.53 8.01
C ILE A 298 5.11 10.93 8.85
N LYS A 299 4.44 9.96 9.50
CA LYS A 299 3.36 10.24 10.44
C LYS A 299 3.85 11.13 11.59
N ASP A 300 4.97 10.77 12.23
CA ASP A 300 5.55 11.56 13.33
C ASP A 300 5.92 12.99 12.88
N ILE A 301 6.51 13.13 11.69
CA ILE A 301 6.82 14.45 11.09
C ILE A 301 5.56 15.27 10.90
N THR A 302 4.50 14.65 10.38
CA THR A 302 3.22 15.32 10.10
C THR A 302 2.52 15.73 11.39
N GLU A 303 2.46 14.86 12.39
CA GLU A 303 1.90 15.17 13.72
C GLU A 303 2.68 16.30 14.40
N LYS A 304 4.02 16.28 14.30
CA LYS A 304 4.86 17.37 14.83
C LYS A 304 4.57 18.70 14.14
N GLN A 305 4.48 18.71 12.81
CA GLN A 305 4.11 19.91 12.05
C GLN A 305 2.71 20.42 12.45
N GLN A 306 1.75 19.52 12.67
CA GLN A 306 0.42 19.89 13.17
C GLN A 306 0.49 20.55 14.54
N ILE A 307 1.25 19.98 15.49
CA ILE A 307 1.43 20.55 16.83
C ILE A 307 2.13 21.91 16.75
N GLU A 308 3.19 22.05 15.95
CA GLU A 308 3.87 23.34 15.74
C GLU A 308 2.91 24.38 15.18
N ASN A 309 2.07 24.02 14.20
CA ASN A 309 1.04 24.91 13.67
C ASN A 309 0.02 25.33 14.75
N LEU A 310 -0.43 24.39 15.60
CA LEU A 310 -1.34 24.69 16.71
C LEU A 310 -0.70 25.61 17.77
N LEU A 311 0.61 25.44 18.05
CA LEU A 311 1.36 26.29 18.99
C LEU A 311 1.63 27.69 18.43
N HIS A 312 1.72 27.84 17.11
CA HIS A 312 2.01 29.12 16.45
C HIS A 312 0.76 29.99 16.17
N ASN A 313 -0.45 29.49 16.44
CA ASN A 313 -1.72 30.23 16.25
C ASN A 313 -1.88 31.49 17.13
N ASP A 314 -1.00 31.74 18.11
CA ASP A 314 -1.03 32.95 18.93
C ASP A 314 -0.17 34.13 18.41
N LYS A 315 0.54 33.99 17.28
CA LYS A 315 1.37 35.09 16.76
C LYS A 315 1.10 35.39 15.28
N LYS A 316 0.38 36.50 15.06
CA LYS A 316 0.16 37.19 13.79
C LYS A 316 1.29 37.01 12.77
N GLY A 317 0.95 36.43 11.62
CA GLY A 317 1.79 36.34 10.41
C GLY A 317 2.03 34.89 9.95
N ALA A 318 0.97 34.15 9.60
CA ALA A 318 1.12 32.76 9.14
C ALA A 318 1.46 32.71 7.64
N HIS A 319 2.60 32.11 7.29
CA HIS A 319 2.86 31.60 5.95
C HIS A 319 1.99 30.37 5.72
N TYR A 320 0.93 30.52 4.92
CA TYR A 320 0.09 29.39 4.51
C TYR A 320 0.78 28.62 3.38
N ASN A 321 1.03 27.33 3.60
CA ASN A 321 1.46 26.42 2.53
C ASN A 321 0.29 25.51 2.12
N ILE A 322 0.39 24.90 0.94
CA ILE A 322 -0.70 24.09 0.37
C ILE A 322 -0.96 22.79 1.16
N SER A 323 0.05 22.23 1.83
CA SER A 323 -0.11 21.04 2.66
C SER A 323 -0.87 21.35 3.95
N THR A 324 -0.70 22.54 4.53
CA THR A 324 -1.50 23.04 5.66
C THR A 324 -2.95 23.23 5.25
N ILE A 325 -3.22 23.71 4.03
CA ILE A 325 -4.58 23.84 3.50
C ILE A 325 -5.27 22.48 3.34
N ASP A 326 -4.55 21.46 2.88
CA ASP A 326 -5.12 20.11 2.69
C ASP A 326 -5.58 19.46 3.99
N LEU A 327 -5.10 19.97 5.13
CA LEU A 327 -5.44 19.49 6.46
C LEU A 327 -6.60 20.27 7.10
N MET A 328 -7.08 21.34 6.46
CA MET A 328 -8.20 22.13 6.97
C MET A 328 -9.51 21.35 6.87
N SER A 329 -10.32 21.44 7.91
CA SER A 329 -11.75 21.14 7.82
C SER A 329 -12.45 22.07 6.81
N GLY A 330 -13.68 21.72 6.42
CA GLY A 330 -14.48 22.57 5.52
C GLY A 330 -14.60 24.01 6.07
N GLU A 331 -14.98 24.14 7.34
CA GLU A 331 -15.14 25.43 8.02
C GLU A 331 -13.81 26.22 8.12
N GLU A 332 -12.70 25.55 8.47
CA GLU A 332 -11.38 26.19 8.49
C GLU A 332 -10.97 26.68 7.09
N PHE A 333 -11.28 25.90 6.05
CA PHE A 333 -10.98 26.28 4.68
C PHE A 333 -11.83 27.47 4.22
N GLU A 334 -13.09 27.54 4.60
CA GLU A 334 -13.95 28.70 4.35
C GLU A 334 -13.40 29.97 5.02
N ASN A 335 -13.01 29.87 6.30
CA ASN A 335 -12.37 30.94 7.04
C ASN A 335 -11.05 31.37 6.39
N PHE A 336 -10.25 30.40 5.92
CA PHE A 336 -9.01 30.67 5.21
C PHE A 336 -9.25 31.38 3.87
N VAL A 337 -10.23 30.95 3.07
CA VAL A 337 -10.58 31.61 1.80
C VAL A 337 -11.02 33.05 2.06
N SER A 338 -11.83 33.28 3.08
CA SER A 338 -12.21 34.63 3.54
C SER A 338 -10.97 35.47 3.91
N PHE A 339 -10.06 34.91 4.71
CA PHE A 339 -8.80 35.57 5.06
C PHE A 339 -7.93 35.88 3.83
N LEU A 340 -7.75 34.92 2.91
CA LEU A 340 -6.96 35.08 1.69
C LEU A 340 -7.49 36.23 0.83
N PHE A 341 -8.81 36.30 0.63
CA PHE A 341 -9.42 37.40 -0.12
C PHE A 341 -9.25 38.75 0.59
N ASN A 342 -9.27 38.79 1.92
CA ASN A 342 -8.94 40.01 2.66
C ASN A 342 -7.51 40.47 2.42
N ILE A 343 -6.53 39.56 2.39
CA ILE A 343 -5.14 39.91 2.06
C ILE A 343 -4.99 40.39 0.60
N LEU A 344 -5.74 39.81 -0.34
CA LEU A 344 -5.78 40.24 -1.75
C LEU A 344 -6.54 41.57 -1.97
N GLY A 345 -6.89 42.27 -0.88
CA GLY A 345 -7.49 43.60 -0.89
C GLY A 345 -8.98 43.61 -1.20
N TYR A 346 -9.69 42.51 -0.92
CA TYR A 346 -11.15 42.48 -0.85
C TYR A 346 -11.61 42.72 0.59
N ASN A 347 -12.85 43.12 0.78
CA ASN A 347 -13.55 42.99 2.05
C ASN A 347 -14.35 41.68 1.99
N ALA A 348 -13.80 40.62 2.59
CA ALA A 348 -14.36 39.27 2.54
C ALA A 348 -14.90 38.83 3.90
N THR A 349 -16.10 38.24 3.89
CA THR A 349 -16.80 37.76 5.08
C THR A 349 -17.46 36.42 4.80
N ASN A 350 -17.41 35.51 5.78
CA ASN A 350 -18.13 34.24 5.73
C ASN A 350 -19.65 34.46 5.80
N THR A 351 -20.42 33.59 5.17
CA THR A 351 -21.88 33.56 5.27
C THR A 351 -22.32 32.81 6.53
N LYS A 352 -23.64 32.70 6.77
CA LYS A 352 -24.17 32.03 7.96
C LYS A 352 -24.05 30.52 7.80
N LEU A 353 -23.60 29.82 8.86
CA LEU A 353 -23.46 28.36 8.91
C LEU A 353 -24.74 27.55 8.60
N SER A 354 -25.92 28.16 8.60
CA SER A 354 -27.16 27.51 8.16
C SER A 354 -27.96 28.39 7.21
N GLY A 355 -28.46 27.79 6.12
CA GLY A 355 -29.25 28.48 5.10
C GLY A 355 -28.43 29.42 4.20
N ASP A 356 -27.14 29.16 4.04
CA ASP A 356 -26.18 29.87 3.17
C ASP A 356 -26.50 29.78 1.67
N GLN A 357 -27.45 28.94 1.27
CA GLN A 357 -27.83 28.72 -0.14
C GLN A 357 -26.63 28.27 -1.00
N GLY A 358 -25.62 27.62 -0.40
CA GLY A 358 -24.43 27.15 -1.11
C GLY A 358 -23.49 28.28 -1.56
N ILE A 359 -23.23 29.25 -0.69
CA ILE A 359 -22.12 30.20 -0.81
C ILE A 359 -21.51 30.39 0.58
N ASP A 360 -20.21 30.14 0.71
CA ASP A 360 -19.55 30.16 2.01
C ASP A 360 -18.90 31.53 2.32
N VAL A 361 -18.47 32.26 1.28
CA VAL A 361 -17.79 33.56 1.42
C VAL A 361 -18.34 34.58 0.43
N ILE A 362 -18.56 35.81 0.91
CA ILE A 362 -18.84 36.98 0.08
C ILE A 362 -17.64 37.91 0.12
N ALA A 363 -17.04 38.21 -1.03
CA ALA A 363 -15.89 39.11 -1.16
C ALA A 363 -16.25 40.35 -1.99
N LYS A 364 -15.98 41.55 -1.47
CA LYS A 364 -16.30 42.83 -2.12
C LYS A 364 -15.05 43.64 -2.41
N LYS A 365 -14.94 44.21 -3.61
CA LYS A 365 -13.87 45.16 -3.97
C LYS A 365 -14.43 46.23 -4.87
N GLY A 366 -14.48 47.46 -4.36
CA GLY A 366 -15.19 48.56 -5.01
C GLY A 366 -16.68 48.25 -5.15
N LEU A 367 -17.21 48.33 -6.38
CA LEU A 367 -18.61 48.04 -6.71
C LEU A 367 -18.86 46.58 -7.07
N THR A 368 -17.83 45.73 -7.11
CA THR A 368 -17.96 44.31 -7.48
C THR A 368 -18.08 43.44 -6.24
N THR A 369 -19.10 42.59 -6.21
CA THR A 369 -19.33 41.54 -5.24
C THR A 369 -19.11 40.16 -5.88
N ILE A 370 -18.32 39.32 -5.24
CA ILE A 370 -18.05 37.94 -5.64
C ILE A 370 -18.68 37.01 -4.60
N ALA A 371 -19.50 36.08 -5.06
CA ALA A 371 -20.00 34.97 -4.26
C ALA A 371 -19.09 33.75 -4.47
N ILE A 372 -18.54 33.21 -3.38
CA ILE A 372 -17.50 32.19 -3.40
C ILE A 372 -18.01 30.95 -2.65
N GLN A 373 -18.06 29.81 -3.34
CA GLN A 373 -18.16 28.50 -2.70
C GLN A 373 -16.74 27.93 -2.53
N ALA A 374 -16.38 27.56 -1.32
CA ALA A 374 -15.19 26.84 -0.96
C ALA A 374 -15.49 25.33 -0.83
N LYS A 375 -14.62 24.47 -1.37
CA LYS A 375 -14.70 23.01 -1.20
C LYS A 375 -13.32 22.44 -0.87
N CYS A 376 -13.13 21.98 0.36
CA CYS A 376 -11.91 21.29 0.78
C CYS A 376 -12.10 19.77 0.70
N TYR A 377 -11.65 19.11 -0.38
CA TYR A 377 -11.90 17.69 -0.65
C TYR A 377 -10.64 16.91 -1.05
N SER A 378 -10.63 15.61 -0.76
CA SER A 378 -9.58 14.67 -1.22
C SER A 378 -9.78 14.16 -2.65
N LYS A 379 -10.95 14.42 -3.26
CA LYS A 379 -11.31 14.00 -4.63
C LYS A 379 -11.62 15.22 -5.50
N PRO A 380 -11.57 15.09 -6.84
CA PRO A 380 -11.95 16.18 -7.74
C PRO A 380 -13.39 16.66 -7.52
N VAL A 381 -13.58 17.98 -7.59
CA VAL A 381 -14.87 18.65 -7.42
C VAL A 381 -15.74 18.45 -8.67
N GLY A 382 -16.99 18.02 -8.45
CA GLY A 382 -17.99 17.76 -9.47
C GLY A 382 -18.98 18.91 -9.71
N ASN A 383 -19.93 18.69 -10.62
CA ASN A 383 -20.89 19.70 -11.08
C ASN A 383 -21.73 20.32 -9.95
N HIS A 384 -22.00 19.57 -8.88
CA HIS A 384 -22.85 20.02 -7.77
C HIS A 384 -22.35 21.33 -7.17
N ALA A 385 -21.04 21.47 -6.95
CA ALA A 385 -20.46 22.69 -6.39
C ALA A 385 -20.66 23.91 -7.31
N ILE A 386 -20.66 23.69 -8.63
CA ILE A 386 -20.91 24.76 -9.61
C ILE A 386 -22.39 25.16 -9.58
N MET A 387 -23.29 24.18 -9.51
CA MET A 387 -24.74 24.42 -9.44
C MET A 387 -25.12 25.19 -8.16
N GLU A 388 -24.57 24.78 -7.02
CA GLU A 388 -24.74 25.48 -5.73
C GLU A 388 -24.28 26.93 -5.84
N ALA A 389 -23.05 27.15 -6.32
CA ALA A 389 -22.48 28.49 -6.42
C ALA A 389 -23.30 29.40 -7.35
N VAL A 390 -23.78 28.90 -8.49
CA VAL A 390 -24.63 29.66 -9.42
C VAL A 390 -25.96 30.05 -8.76
N ALA A 391 -26.60 29.11 -8.07
CA ALA A 391 -27.86 29.37 -7.38
C ALA A 391 -27.69 30.39 -6.24
N GLY A 392 -26.68 30.18 -5.40
CA GLY A 392 -26.40 31.04 -4.25
C GLY A 392 -25.90 32.43 -4.65
N ALA A 393 -25.10 32.57 -5.71
CA ALA A 393 -24.68 33.87 -6.22
C ALA A 393 -25.88 34.77 -6.59
N LYS A 394 -26.92 34.18 -7.17
CA LYS A 394 -28.18 34.88 -7.46
C LYS A 394 -28.91 35.32 -6.19
N TYR A 395 -28.94 34.46 -5.17
CA TYR A 395 -29.53 34.80 -3.87
C TYR A 395 -28.83 36.01 -3.22
N TYR A 396 -27.49 36.04 -3.27
CA TYR A 396 -26.68 37.15 -2.74
C TYR A 396 -26.54 38.35 -3.67
N LYS A 397 -27.15 38.32 -4.86
CA LYS A 397 -27.05 39.38 -5.90
C LYS A 397 -25.59 39.72 -6.22
N ALA A 398 -24.72 38.72 -6.28
CA ALA A 398 -23.31 38.91 -6.61
C ALA A 398 -23.11 39.15 -8.10
N ASP A 399 -22.13 39.99 -8.45
CA ASP A 399 -21.76 40.29 -9.83
C ASP A 399 -20.94 39.17 -10.47
N LYS A 400 -20.22 38.40 -9.64
CA LYS A 400 -19.38 37.27 -10.05
C LYS A 400 -19.60 36.07 -9.15
N THR A 401 -19.43 34.90 -9.74
CA THR A 401 -19.50 33.61 -9.04
C THR A 401 -18.15 32.92 -9.12
N MET A 402 -17.73 32.30 -8.02
CA MET A 402 -16.45 31.60 -7.95
C MET A 402 -16.58 30.32 -7.13
N VAL A 403 -15.81 29.31 -7.52
CA VAL A 403 -15.58 28.11 -6.71
C VAL A 403 -14.08 27.94 -6.46
N VAL A 404 -13.71 27.81 -5.19
CA VAL A 404 -12.33 27.63 -4.71
C VAL A 404 -12.18 26.24 -4.10
N THR A 405 -11.12 25.51 -4.45
CA THR A 405 -10.83 24.19 -3.88
C THR A 405 -9.33 23.95 -3.72
N ASN A 406 -8.97 23.15 -2.71
CA ASN A 406 -7.62 22.62 -2.53
C ASN A 406 -7.27 21.47 -3.51
N SER A 407 -8.26 20.99 -4.26
CA SER A 407 -8.17 19.86 -5.19
C SER A 407 -8.26 20.32 -6.66
N THR A 408 -8.74 19.45 -7.55
CA THR A 408 -8.95 19.73 -8.98
C THR A 408 -10.44 19.66 -9.33
N PHE A 409 -10.82 20.21 -10.48
CA PHE A 409 -12.19 20.09 -11.00
C PHE A 409 -12.30 18.98 -12.05
N THR A 410 -13.39 18.23 -12.02
CA THR A 410 -13.71 17.28 -13.09
C THR A 410 -13.89 18.00 -14.44
N LYS A 411 -13.73 17.27 -15.55
CA LYS A 411 -13.93 17.84 -16.89
C LYS A 411 -15.34 18.45 -17.06
N SER A 412 -16.37 17.73 -16.62
CA SER A 412 -17.76 18.21 -16.68
C SER A 412 -17.98 19.45 -15.81
N ALA A 413 -17.33 19.55 -14.65
CA ALA A 413 -17.45 20.73 -13.79
C ALA A 413 -16.82 21.97 -14.45
N ARG A 414 -15.69 21.80 -15.15
CA ARG A 414 -15.06 22.88 -15.91
C ARG A 414 -15.95 23.36 -17.06
N GLU A 415 -16.52 22.43 -17.83
CA GLU A 415 -17.46 22.75 -18.92
C GLU A 415 -18.70 23.50 -18.39
N LEU A 416 -19.27 23.04 -17.27
CA LEU A 416 -20.43 23.69 -16.65
C LEU A 416 -20.09 25.08 -16.10
N ALA A 417 -18.92 25.24 -15.50
CA ALA A 417 -18.45 26.53 -15.00
C ALA A 417 -18.26 27.55 -16.14
N GLU A 418 -17.69 27.11 -17.26
CA GLU A 418 -17.52 27.94 -18.46
C GLU A 418 -18.87 28.44 -19.00
N CYS A 419 -19.87 27.56 -19.15
CA CYS A 419 -21.20 27.95 -19.59
C CYS A 419 -21.92 28.94 -18.65
N ASN A 420 -21.58 28.93 -17.36
CA ASN A 420 -22.20 29.80 -16.35
C ASN A 420 -21.32 30.98 -15.92
N ASN A 421 -20.18 31.21 -16.59
CA ASN A 421 -19.19 32.23 -16.21
C ASN A 421 -18.73 32.16 -14.75
N VAL A 422 -18.55 30.93 -14.23
CA VAL A 422 -18.06 30.68 -12.87
C VAL A 422 -16.53 30.62 -12.89
N ILE A 423 -15.90 31.43 -12.04
CA ILE A 423 -14.45 31.46 -11.90
C ILE A 423 -14.01 30.25 -11.07
N LEU A 424 -13.01 29.50 -11.55
CA LEU A 424 -12.51 28.32 -10.86
C LEU A 424 -11.10 28.57 -10.33
N TRP A 425 -10.93 28.42 -9.02
CA TRP A 425 -9.62 28.37 -8.37
C TRP A 425 -9.38 26.94 -7.89
N ASP A 426 -8.56 26.21 -8.63
CA ASP A 426 -8.10 24.89 -8.23
C ASP A 426 -6.81 24.98 -7.40
N ARG A 427 -6.28 23.82 -7.01
CA ARG A 427 -5.03 23.68 -6.28
C ARG A 427 -3.87 24.47 -6.88
N SER A 428 -3.76 24.50 -8.22
CA SER A 428 -2.62 25.14 -8.89
C SER A 428 -2.70 26.66 -8.71
N ILE A 429 -3.88 27.23 -8.94
CA ILE A 429 -4.12 28.67 -8.74
C ILE A 429 -3.98 29.03 -7.27
N LEU A 430 -4.48 28.18 -6.36
CA LEU A 430 -4.36 28.43 -4.92
C LEU A 430 -2.89 28.46 -4.49
N LYS A 431 -2.04 27.54 -4.98
CA LYS A 431 -0.59 27.56 -4.74
C LYS A 431 0.06 28.84 -5.28
N GLU A 432 -0.37 29.34 -6.42
CA GLU A 432 0.13 30.60 -6.98
C GLU A 432 -0.22 31.78 -6.07
N LYS A 433 -1.47 31.87 -5.62
CA LYS A 433 -1.93 32.93 -4.71
C LYS A 433 -1.28 32.90 -3.33
N LEU A 434 -0.93 31.72 -2.84
CA LEU A 434 -0.16 31.59 -1.61
C LEU A 434 1.27 32.15 -1.72
N LYS A 435 1.86 32.20 -2.91
CA LYS A 435 3.19 32.82 -3.12
C LYS A 435 3.13 34.35 -3.16
N GLU A 436 1.93 34.92 -3.34
CA GLU A 436 1.70 36.37 -3.33
C GLU A 436 1.45 36.92 -1.91
N LEU A 437 1.30 36.02 -0.92
CA LEU A 437 1.25 36.33 0.52
C LEU A 437 2.66 36.48 1.08
#